data_AF-A0A950J402-F1
#
_entry.id   AF-A0A950J402-F1
#
_cell.length_a   1.000
_cell.length_b   1.000
_cell.length_c   1.000
_cell.angle_alpha   90.00
_cell.angle_beta   90.00
_cell.angle_gamma   90.00
#
_symmetry.space_group_name_H-M   'P 1'
#
loop_
_entity.id
_entity.type
_entity.pdbx_description
1 polymer ?
#
loop_
_entity_poly.entity_id
_entity_poly.type
_entity_poly.pdbx_seq_one_letter_code
_entity_poly.pdbx_strand_id
1 'polypeptide(L)'
;MHRNGMRLGASRFVAGESAEEFIRAAKLANARGFAVAAGILGEDTRDRRAAEAAAAAYIELLHQIDGAAIDSTVALKVTHLGLNVDKELTFESVAAVAATAQRLNNFVRLDMEQSSHVDDTIAIYSRLRRRGIQNIGFVLQAYLYRSLDDLAQLLPFGTNVRIVKGAYLEPASVAYQNKADVDANFMRLLARSLRDGAFTAVATHDPAIVQAALELIDERQIPRERLEFQMLYGISARLADTLRERGHRVRLAIPFGSYWFPYLMRRLAERPANLGFFLRNALLPS
;
A
#
# COMPACT_ATOMS: atom_id res chain seq x y z
N MET A 1 -10.60 -25.58 8.01
CA MET A 1 -9.43 -25.16 7.22
C MET A 1 -8.86 -23.79 7.61
N HIS A 2 -9.68 -22.84 8.11
CA HIS A 2 -9.27 -21.45 8.43
C HIS A 2 -8.09 -21.30 9.41
N ARG A 3 -8.13 -21.90 10.61
CA ARG A 3 -7.04 -21.77 11.61
C ARG A 3 -5.73 -22.47 11.21
N ASN A 4 -5.79 -23.51 10.38
CA ASN A 4 -4.61 -24.30 10.04
C ASN A 4 -3.77 -23.65 8.94
N GLY A 5 -4.38 -22.91 8.00
CA GLY A 5 -3.63 -22.19 6.95
C GLY A 5 -2.75 -21.05 7.49
N MET A 6 -3.19 -20.36 8.55
CA MET A 6 -2.37 -19.36 9.26
C MET A 6 -1.14 -19.98 9.94
N ARG A 7 -1.28 -21.21 10.47
CA ARG A 7 -0.17 -21.99 11.04
C ARG A 7 0.77 -22.59 9.98
N LEU A 8 0.34 -22.71 8.73
CA LEU A 8 1.10 -23.29 7.61
C LEU A 8 1.86 -22.24 6.77
N GLY A 9 2.18 -21.08 7.36
CA GLY A 9 3.06 -20.07 6.76
C GLY A 9 2.40 -18.77 6.28
N ALA A 10 1.06 -18.67 6.31
CA ALA A 10 0.37 -17.42 5.95
C ALA A 10 0.61 -16.28 6.97
N SER A 11 0.85 -16.61 8.24
CA SER A 11 1.24 -15.66 9.31
C SER A 11 2.51 -14.87 9.00
N ARG A 12 3.32 -15.33 8.05
CA ARG A 12 4.51 -14.61 7.58
C ARG A 12 4.14 -13.39 6.72
N PHE A 13 3.00 -13.42 6.01
CA PHE A 13 2.62 -12.39 5.04
C PHE A 13 1.37 -11.59 5.44
N VAL A 14 0.62 -12.09 6.43
CA VAL A 14 -0.60 -11.48 6.97
C VAL A 14 -0.48 -11.54 8.50
N ALA A 15 -0.75 -10.43 9.20
CA ALA A 15 -0.59 -10.39 10.66
C ALA A 15 -1.61 -11.27 11.39
N GLY A 16 -2.81 -11.42 10.83
CA GLY A 16 -3.92 -12.10 11.48
C GLY A 16 -5.24 -11.84 10.78
N GLU A 17 -6.31 -12.30 11.41
CA GLU A 17 -7.69 -12.05 10.98
C GLU A 17 -8.33 -10.85 11.71
N SER A 18 -7.72 -10.38 12.81
CA SER A 18 -8.24 -9.31 13.66
C SER A 18 -7.33 -8.09 13.75
N ALA A 19 -7.91 -6.95 14.14
CA ALA A 19 -7.16 -5.73 14.41
C ALA A 19 -6.17 -5.93 15.59
N GLU A 20 -6.55 -6.71 16.61
CA GLU A 20 -5.67 -7.02 17.75
C GLU A 20 -4.38 -7.72 17.31
N GLU A 21 -4.48 -8.64 16.35
CA GLU A 21 -3.31 -9.32 15.76
C GLU A 21 -2.45 -8.35 14.95
N PHE A 22 -3.06 -7.45 14.18
CA PHE A 22 -2.35 -6.36 13.51
C PHE A 22 -1.60 -5.47 14.52
N ILE A 23 -2.26 -5.02 15.60
CA ILE A 23 -1.69 -4.17 16.64
C ILE A 23 -0.45 -4.85 17.26
N ARG A 24 -0.51 -6.15 17.55
CA ARG A 24 0.66 -6.91 18.03
C ARG A 24 1.81 -6.92 17.02
N ALA A 25 1.54 -7.26 15.77
CA ALA A 25 2.56 -7.30 14.72
C ALA A 25 3.18 -5.91 14.46
N ALA A 26 2.35 -4.87 14.49
CA ALA A 26 2.76 -3.49 14.32
C ALA A 26 3.66 -3.00 15.46
N LYS A 27 3.34 -3.32 16.72
CA LYS A 27 4.21 -3.02 17.87
C LYS A 27 5.59 -3.67 17.74
N LEU A 28 5.64 -4.95 17.31
CA LEU A 28 6.91 -5.65 17.07
C LEU A 28 7.72 -5.00 15.95
N ALA A 29 7.07 -4.56 14.87
CA ALA A 29 7.73 -3.86 13.77
C ALA A 29 8.26 -2.47 14.20
N ASN A 30 7.45 -1.68 14.91
CA ASN A 30 7.84 -0.39 15.47
C ASN A 30 9.02 -0.52 16.46
N ALA A 31 9.00 -1.52 17.34
CA ALA A 31 10.10 -1.79 18.27
C ALA A 31 11.42 -2.11 17.55
N ARG A 32 11.37 -2.61 16.31
CA ARG A 32 12.53 -2.84 15.44
C ARG A 32 12.93 -1.61 14.61
N GLY A 33 12.23 -0.48 14.75
CA GLY A 33 12.49 0.76 14.02
C GLY A 33 11.84 0.82 12.64
N PHE A 34 10.84 -0.02 12.35
CA PHE A 34 10.03 0.08 11.13
C PHE A 34 8.74 0.83 11.39
N ALA A 35 8.35 1.72 10.48
CA ALA A 35 6.97 2.21 10.43
C ALA A 35 6.07 1.13 9.80
N VAL A 36 4.75 1.25 9.93
CA VAL A 36 3.82 0.28 9.30
C VAL A 36 2.70 0.96 8.49
N ALA A 37 2.06 0.20 7.60
CA ALA A 37 0.82 0.56 6.94
C ALA A 37 -0.19 -0.58 7.15
N ALA A 38 -1.28 -0.27 7.84
CA ALA A 38 -2.37 -1.19 8.08
C ALA A 38 -3.25 -1.31 6.83
N GLY A 39 -3.59 -2.52 6.42
CA GLY A 39 -4.57 -2.75 5.36
C GLY A 39 -5.60 -3.77 5.81
N ILE A 40 -6.86 -3.34 5.96
CA ILE A 40 -7.96 -4.28 6.17
C ILE A 40 -8.19 -5.02 4.84
N LEU A 41 -8.10 -6.34 4.88
CA LEU A 41 -8.32 -7.20 3.74
C LEU A 41 -9.82 -7.23 3.40
N GLY A 42 -10.15 -6.62 2.27
CA GLY A 42 -11.46 -6.55 1.66
C GLY A 42 -11.37 -5.76 0.35
N GLU A 43 -12.17 -6.13 -0.64
CA GLU A 43 -12.26 -5.47 -1.97
C GLU A 43 -13.58 -5.88 -2.64
N ASP A 44 -14.00 -5.13 -3.66
CA ASP A 44 -15.22 -5.38 -4.45
C ASP A 44 -16.49 -5.54 -3.60
N THR A 45 -16.71 -4.64 -2.63
CA THR A 45 -17.95 -4.62 -1.86
C THR A 45 -19.13 -4.23 -2.75
N ARG A 46 -20.19 -5.04 -2.73
CA ARG A 46 -21.41 -4.84 -3.56
C ARG A 46 -22.68 -4.55 -2.75
N ASP A 47 -22.54 -4.37 -1.45
CA ASP A 47 -23.65 -4.07 -0.54
C ASP A 47 -23.36 -2.79 0.24
N ARG A 48 -24.37 -1.91 0.35
CA ARG A 48 -24.24 -0.62 1.04
C ARG A 48 -23.87 -0.80 2.51
N ARG A 49 -24.52 -1.73 3.23
CA ARG A 49 -24.26 -1.94 4.66
C ARG A 49 -22.86 -2.48 4.89
N ALA A 50 -22.38 -3.36 4.02
CA ALA A 50 -21.01 -3.85 4.05
C ALA A 50 -19.98 -2.72 3.81
N ALA A 51 -20.27 -1.79 2.88
CA ALA A 51 -19.41 -0.64 2.62
C ALA A 51 -19.34 0.32 3.83
N GLU A 52 -20.48 0.61 4.46
CA GLU A 52 -20.57 1.40 5.68
C GLU A 52 -19.84 0.72 6.85
N ALA A 53 -19.98 -0.60 6.99
CA ALA A 53 -19.26 -1.38 8.00
C ALA A 53 -17.74 -1.36 7.76
N ALA A 54 -17.28 -1.42 6.51
CA ALA A 54 -15.88 -1.29 6.16
C ALA A 54 -15.32 0.08 6.56
N ALA A 55 -16.05 1.17 6.27
CA ALA A 55 -15.67 2.52 6.67
C ALA A 55 -15.59 2.67 8.20
N ALA A 56 -16.57 2.13 8.92
CA ALA A 56 -16.57 2.09 10.38
C ALA A 56 -15.37 1.31 10.94
N ALA A 57 -15.01 0.18 10.32
CA ALA A 57 -13.85 -0.61 10.72
C ALA A 57 -12.52 0.15 10.53
N TYR A 58 -12.37 0.96 9.48
CA TYR A 58 -11.19 1.82 9.31
C TYR A 58 -11.13 2.93 10.36
N ILE A 59 -12.26 3.54 10.73
CA ILE A 59 -12.35 4.55 11.79
C ILE A 59 -11.94 3.94 13.14
N GLU A 60 -12.50 2.77 13.48
CA GLU A 60 -12.15 2.05 14.70
C GLU A 60 -10.67 1.67 14.74
N LEU A 61 -10.13 1.17 13.63
CA LEU A 61 -8.70 0.86 13.50
C LEU A 61 -7.80 2.07 13.76
N LEU A 62 -8.19 3.26 13.28
CA LEU A 62 -7.44 4.49 13.53
C LEU A 62 -7.40 4.83 15.03
N HIS A 63 -8.51 4.67 15.75
CA HIS A 63 -8.55 4.86 17.20
C HIS A 63 -7.68 3.83 17.94
N GLN A 64 -7.67 2.57 17.49
CA GLN A 64 -6.81 1.55 18.08
C GLN A 64 -5.32 1.80 17.81
N ILE A 65 -4.96 2.28 16.62
CA ILE A 65 -3.59 2.69 16.28
C ILE A 65 -3.12 3.83 17.19
N ASP A 66 -3.97 4.85 17.36
CA ASP A 66 -3.68 6.02 18.20
C ASP A 66 -3.54 5.62 19.68
N GLY A 67 -4.52 4.91 20.23
CA GLY A 67 -4.50 4.44 21.62
C GLY A 67 -3.36 3.47 21.94
N ALA A 68 -2.83 2.78 20.93
CA ALA A 68 -1.67 1.91 21.06
C ALA A 68 -0.32 2.60 20.76
N ALA A 69 -0.34 3.89 20.39
CA ALA A 69 0.82 4.69 20.02
C ALA A 69 1.69 4.06 18.92
N ILE A 70 1.07 3.57 17.85
CA ILE A 70 1.76 2.90 16.75
C ILE A 70 2.10 3.90 15.63
N ASP A 71 3.35 3.91 15.15
CA ASP A 71 3.73 4.57 13.89
C ASP A 71 3.16 3.75 12.71
N SER A 72 1.88 4.00 12.43
CA SER A 72 1.12 3.37 11.37
C SER A 72 0.38 4.41 10.53
N THR A 73 0.25 4.09 9.25
CA THR A 73 -0.76 4.68 8.35
C THR A 73 -1.85 3.66 8.05
N VAL A 74 -2.97 4.09 7.47
CA VAL A 74 -3.98 3.15 6.93
C VAL A 74 -4.00 3.19 5.41
N ALA A 75 -4.06 2.03 4.78
CA ALA A 75 -4.24 1.86 3.35
C ALA A 75 -5.61 1.23 3.08
N LEU A 76 -6.38 1.85 2.18
CA LEU A 76 -7.73 1.41 1.85
C LEU A 76 -7.94 1.33 0.34
N LYS A 77 -8.83 0.42 -0.05
CA LYS A 77 -9.34 0.24 -1.41
C LYS A 77 -10.70 0.89 -1.52
N VAL A 78 -10.93 1.70 -2.54
CA VAL A 78 -12.20 2.42 -2.72
C VAL A 78 -13.35 1.45 -3.02
N THR A 79 -13.08 0.31 -3.65
CA THR A 79 -14.10 -0.74 -3.84
C THR A 79 -14.53 -1.41 -2.53
N HIS A 80 -13.64 -1.50 -1.53
CA HIS A 80 -13.99 -2.00 -0.20
C HIS A 80 -15.00 -1.05 0.49
N LEU A 81 -14.90 0.25 0.21
CA LEU A 81 -15.81 1.30 0.66
C LEU A 81 -16.97 1.54 -0.33
N GLY A 82 -17.27 0.57 -1.20
CA GLY A 82 -18.49 0.55 -2.00
C GLY A 82 -18.44 1.32 -3.31
N LEU A 83 -17.26 1.50 -3.93
CA LEU A 83 -17.16 2.23 -5.21
C LEU A 83 -18.11 1.66 -6.29
N ASN A 84 -18.28 0.33 -6.30
CA ASN A 84 -19.15 -0.38 -7.23
C ASN A 84 -20.64 -0.36 -6.82
N VAL A 85 -20.97 0.26 -5.68
CA VAL A 85 -22.34 0.44 -5.16
C VAL A 85 -22.81 1.86 -5.41
N ASP A 86 -22.09 2.85 -4.89
CA ASP A 86 -22.44 4.25 -4.95
C ASP A 86 -21.19 5.12 -4.77
N LYS A 87 -20.84 5.88 -5.80
CA LYS A 87 -19.63 6.72 -5.81
C LYS A 87 -19.68 7.84 -4.76
N GLU A 88 -20.86 8.38 -4.46
CA GLU A 88 -21.01 9.44 -3.46
C GLU A 88 -20.89 8.85 -2.05
N LEU A 89 -21.51 7.69 -1.79
CA LEU A 89 -21.32 6.95 -0.54
C LEU A 89 -19.83 6.66 -0.29
N THR A 90 -19.11 6.20 -1.31
CA THR A 90 -17.67 5.93 -1.20
C THR A 90 -16.90 7.21 -0.91
N PHE A 91 -17.22 8.30 -1.59
CA PHE A 91 -16.59 9.59 -1.32
C PHE A 91 -16.81 10.04 0.13
N GLU A 92 -18.05 9.99 0.63
CA GLU A 92 -18.39 10.35 2.02
C GLU A 92 -17.66 9.46 3.03
N SER A 93 -17.60 8.15 2.74
CA SER A 93 -16.89 7.17 3.58
C SER A 93 -15.40 7.46 3.65
N VAL A 94 -14.75 7.70 2.50
CA VAL A 94 -13.32 8.05 2.46
C VAL A 94 -13.07 9.39 3.16
N ALA A 95 -13.97 10.37 2.98
CA ALA A 95 -13.88 11.66 3.66
C ALA A 95 -13.94 11.50 5.19
N ALA A 96 -14.84 10.67 5.71
CA ALA A 96 -14.99 10.40 7.14
C ALA A 96 -13.75 9.71 7.73
N VAL A 97 -13.18 8.73 7.01
CA VAL A 97 -11.94 8.05 7.41
C VAL A 97 -10.77 9.04 7.41
N ALA A 98 -10.61 9.86 6.35
CA ALA A 98 -9.53 10.83 6.25
C ALA A 98 -9.62 11.94 7.31
N ALA A 99 -10.83 12.45 7.59
CA ALA A 99 -11.06 13.43 8.66
C ALA A 99 -10.73 12.86 10.04
N THR A 100 -11.09 11.59 10.29
CA THR A 100 -10.73 10.90 11.53
C THR A 100 -9.21 10.74 11.65
N ALA A 101 -8.56 10.29 10.58
CA ALA A 101 -7.11 10.19 10.54
C ALA A 101 -6.46 11.55 10.82
N GLN A 102 -7.00 12.65 10.29
CA GLN A 102 -6.44 13.99 10.51
C GLN A 102 -6.50 14.39 11.98
N ARG A 103 -7.62 14.14 12.67
CA ARG A 103 -7.76 14.41 14.12
C ARG A 103 -6.78 13.61 14.97
N LEU A 104 -6.44 12.40 14.51
CA LEU A 104 -5.53 11.47 15.18
C LEU A 104 -4.08 11.58 14.65
N ASN A 105 -3.74 12.68 13.95
CA ASN A 105 -2.41 12.90 13.36
C ASN A 105 -1.89 11.73 12.49
N ASN A 106 -2.82 11.05 11.81
CA ASN A 106 -2.58 9.88 10.98
C ASN A 106 -2.82 10.20 9.48
N PHE A 107 -2.43 9.27 8.61
CA PHE A 107 -2.44 9.43 7.17
C PHE A 107 -3.17 8.26 6.47
N VAL A 108 -3.95 8.59 5.45
CA VAL A 108 -4.68 7.62 4.62
C VAL A 108 -4.01 7.47 3.25
N ARG A 109 -3.74 6.24 2.85
CA ARG A 109 -3.36 5.89 1.47
C ARG A 109 -4.55 5.27 0.74
N LEU A 110 -4.93 5.86 -0.39
CA LEU A 110 -5.79 5.20 -1.37
C LEU A 110 -4.95 4.24 -2.19
N ASP A 111 -5.07 2.95 -1.91
CA ASP A 111 -4.47 1.91 -2.74
C ASP A 111 -5.12 1.91 -4.12
N MET A 112 -4.30 1.78 -5.16
CA MET A 112 -4.78 1.74 -6.53
C MET A 112 -5.13 0.31 -6.93
N GLU A 113 -6.34 0.16 -7.46
CA GLU A 113 -6.90 -1.12 -7.89
C GLU A 113 -6.64 -1.35 -9.39
N GLN A 114 -7.43 -2.19 -10.07
CA GLN A 114 -7.27 -2.40 -11.51
C GLN A 114 -7.58 -1.13 -12.33
N SER A 115 -7.14 -1.11 -13.59
CA SER A 115 -7.20 0.05 -14.48
C SER A 115 -8.59 0.68 -14.60
N SER A 116 -9.65 -0.12 -14.52
CA SER A 116 -11.05 0.33 -14.55
C SER A 116 -11.45 1.24 -13.38
N HIS A 117 -10.71 1.24 -12.28
CA HIS A 117 -11.00 2.02 -11.07
C HIS A 117 -10.09 3.24 -10.89
N VAL A 118 -9.13 3.44 -11.78
CA VAL A 118 -8.12 4.52 -11.66
C VAL A 118 -8.77 5.89 -11.68
N ASP A 119 -9.63 6.15 -12.67
CA ASP A 119 -10.27 7.47 -12.84
C ASP A 119 -11.14 7.84 -11.63
N ASP A 120 -11.93 6.88 -11.12
CA ASP A 120 -12.77 7.09 -9.95
C ASP A 120 -11.96 7.34 -8.68
N THR A 121 -10.85 6.60 -8.50
CA THR A 121 -9.94 6.81 -7.37
C THR A 121 -9.27 8.19 -7.41
N ILE A 122 -8.81 8.61 -8.59
CA ILE A 122 -8.23 9.94 -8.82
C ILE A 122 -9.28 11.04 -8.60
N ALA A 123 -10.52 10.84 -9.02
CA ALA A 123 -11.61 11.78 -8.82
C ALA A 123 -11.92 11.98 -7.31
N ILE A 124 -12.00 10.89 -6.55
CA ILE A 124 -12.18 10.93 -5.08
C ILE A 124 -11.01 11.69 -4.43
N TYR A 125 -9.76 11.32 -4.75
CA TYR A 125 -8.57 11.98 -4.23
C TYR A 125 -8.61 13.50 -4.51
N SER A 126 -8.80 13.88 -5.77
CA SER A 126 -8.77 15.28 -6.21
C SER A 126 -9.89 16.09 -5.57
N ARG A 127 -11.08 15.50 -5.36
CA ARG A 127 -12.18 16.15 -4.65
C ARG A 127 -11.87 16.37 -3.17
N LEU A 128 -11.23 15.40 -2.50
CA LEU A 128 -10.80 15.56 -1.10
C LEU A 128 -9.71 16.63 -0.95
N ARG A 129 -8.71 16.65 -1.84
CA ARG A 129 -7.67 17.69 -1.85
C ARG A 129 -8.27 19.09 -2.03
N ARG A 130 -9.23 19.25 -2.95
CA ARG A 130 -9.95 20.52 -3.13
C ARG A 130 -10.77 20.96 -1.91
N ARG A 131 -11.19 20.01 -1.06
CA ARG A 131 -11.83 20.30 0.24
C ARG A 131 -10.83 20.58 1.37
N GLY A 132 -9.52 20.62 1.09
CA GLY A 132 -8.48 20.94 2.05
C GLY A 132 -7.95 19.75 2.85
N ILE A 133 -8.37 18.51 2.55
CA ILE A 133 -7.84 17.31 3.22
C ILE A 133 -6.41 17.05 2.73
N GLN A 134 -5.41 17.18 3.60
CA GLN A 134 -3.98 17.06 3.23
C GLN A 134 -3.36 15.70 3.61
N ASN A 135 -3.90 15.02 4.63
CA ASN A 135 -3.39 13.76 5.17
C ASN A 135 -3.83 12.53 4.35
N ILE A 136 -3.92 12.70 3.03
CA ILE A 136 -4.29 11.66 2.08
C ILE A 136 -3.34 11.62 0.90
N GLY A 137 -3.00 10.41 0.46
CA GLY A 137 -2.17 10.14 -0.71
C GLY A 137 -2.75 9.02 -1.56
N PHE A 138 -2.19 8.82 -2.75
CA PHE A 138 -2.63 7.80 -3.70
C PHE A 138 -1.45 6.90 -4.13
N VAL A 139 -1.76 5.86 -4.89
CA VAL A 139 -0.79 4.94 -5.48
C VAL A 139 -0.78 5.11 -7.00
N LEU A 140 0.41 5.06 -7.62
CA LEU A 140 0.59 4.94 -9.07
C LEU A 140 1.26 3.62 -9.41
N GLN A 141 0.85 3.04 -10.54
CA GLN A 141 1.30 1.73 -10.97
C GLN A 141 2.14 1.87 -12.25
N ALA A 142 3.44 1.60 -12.15
CA ALA A 142 4.39 1.80 -13.24
C ALA A 142 4.08 1.01 -14.52
N TYR A 143 3.33 -0.08 -14.43
CA TYR A 143 2.93 -0.85 -15.59
C TYR A 143 1.87 -0.17 -16.48
N LEU A 144 1.15 0.87 -16.04
CA LEU A 144 0.13 1.52 -16.87
C LEU A 144 0.76 2.62 -17.72
N TYR A 145 0.35 2.71 -18.99
CA TYR A 145 0.82 3.76 -19.89
C TYR A 145 0.47 5.16 -19.37
N ARG A 146 -0.72 5.31 -18.77
CA ARG A 146 -1.27 6.58 -18.28
C ARG A 146 -0.58 7.18 -17.05
N SER A 147 0.19 6.40 -16.28
CA SER A 147 0.60 6.82 -14.94
C SER A 147 1.50 8.06 -14.88
N LEU A 148 2.30 8.35 -15.91
CA LEU A 148 3.10 9.58 -15.95
C LEU A 148 2.22 10.82 -16.12
N ASP A 149 1.17 10.72 -16.92
CA ASP A 149 0.21 11.80 -17.14
C ASP A 149 -0.65 12.01 -15.88
N ASP A 150 -1.11 10.92 -15.27
CA ASP A 150 -1.83 10.97 -13.99
C ASP A 150 -0.98 11.65 -12.90
N LEU A 151 0.32 11.31 -12.81
CA LEU A 151 1.24 11.99 -11.90
C LEU A 151 1.31 13.49 -12.18
N ALA A 152 1.50 13.88 -13.45
CA ALA A 152 1.60 15.28 -13.84
C ALA A 152 0.35 16.09 -13.47
N GLN A 153 -0.84 15.50 -13.61
CA GLN A 153 -2.11 16.11 -13.24
C GLN A 153 -2.28 16.27 -11.73
N LEU A 154 -1.73 15.36 -10.94
CA LEU A 154 -1.94 15.31 -9.49
C LEU A 154 -0.92 16.13 -8.69
N LEU A 155 0.31 16.28 -9.20
CA LEU A 155 1.40 17.05 -8.56
C LEU A 155 0.98 18.43 -8.02
N PRO A 156 0.17 19.25 -8.72
CA PRO A 156 -0.26 20.56 -8.23
C PRO A 156 -1.00 20.53 -6.89
N PHE A 157 -1.53 19.38 -6.45
CA PHE A 157 -2.21 19.29 -5.17
C PHE A 157 -1.26 19.24 -3.97
N GLY A 158 0.07 19.14 -4.13
CA GLY A 158 1.01 18.95 -3.03
C GLY A 158 1.12 17.46 -2.65
N THR A 159 1.30 16.62 -3.67
CA THR A 159 1.08 15.18 -3.63
C THR A 159 2.00 14.42 -2.67
N ASN A 160 1.40 13.44 -1.98
CA ASN A 160 2.11 12.31 -1.40
C ASN A 160 1.75 11.06 -2.22
N VAL A 161 2.72 10.47 -2.92
CA VAL A 161 2.52 9.36 -3.86
C VAL A 161 3.28 8.12 -3.43
N ARG A 162 2.66 6.96 -3.59
CA ARG A 162 3.33 5.65 -3.53
C ARG A 162 3.47 5.13 -4.96
N ILE A 163 4.67 4.76 -5.36
CA ILE A 163 4.93 4.17 -6.68
C ILE A 163 5.13 2.66 -6.50
N VAL A 164 4.33 1.87 -7.23
CA VAL A 164 4.42 0.40 -7.29
C VAL A 164 4.61 -0.04 -8.74
N LYS A 165 4.95 -1.31 -8.98
CA LYS A 165 4.93 -1.87 -10.34
C LYS A 165 3.50 -2.00 -10.90
N GLY A 166 2.58 -2.50 -10.09
CA GLY A 166 1.26 -2.98 -10.51
C GLY A 166 1.07 -4.41 -10.02
N ALA A 167 -0.18 -4.77 -9.69
CA ALA A 167 -0.50 -6.07 -9.06
C ALA A 167 -1.68 -6.80 -9.72
N TYR A 168 -2.34 -6.18 -10.69
CA TYR A 168 -3.49 -6.75 -11.38
C TYR A 168 -3.08 -7.31 -12.74
N LEU A 169 -3.84 -8.25 -13.27
CA LEU A 169 -3.65 -8.74 -14.63
C LEU A 169 -4.35 -7.76 -15.59
N GLU A 170 -3.57 -7.01 -16.35
CA GLU A 170 -4.06 -5.96 -17.26
C GLU A 170 -3.76 -6.32 -18.73
N PRO A 171 -4.65 -6.00 -19.68
CA PRO A 171 -4.40 -6.24 -21.08
C PRO A 171 -3.29 -5.33 -21.64
N ALA A 172 -2.63 -5.78 -22.70
CA ALA A 172 -1.56 -5.03 -23.38
C ALA A 172 -2.00 -3.66 -23.93
N SER A 173 -3.31 -3.46 -24.10
CA SER A 173 -3.90 -2.17 -24.53
C SER A 173 -3.78 -1.06 -23.49
N VAL A 174 -3.59 -1.39 -22.20
CA VAL A 174 -3.50 -0.39 -21.12
C VAL A 174 -2.20 -0.48 -20.30
N ALA A 175 -1.49 -1.60 -20.39
CA ALA A 175 -0.30 -1.85 -19.58
C ALA A 175 0.88 -2.45 -20.35
N TYR A 176 2.09 -1.99 -20.00
CA TYR A 176 3.36 -2.61 -20.37
C TYR A 176 3.38 -4.07 -19.93
N GLN A 177 3.65 -4.98 -20.89
CA GLN A 177 3.72 -6.41 -20.62
C GLN A 177 5.15 -6.88 -20.29
N ASN A 178 6.16 -6.17 -20.79
CA ASN A 178 7.55 -6.52 -20.52
C ASN A 178 8.02 -5.90 -19.21
N LYS A 179 8.67 -6.72 -18.36
CA LYS A 179 9.23 -6.26 -17.08
C LYS A 179 10.19 -5.06 -17.24
N ALA A 180 11.01 -5.06 -18.29
CA ALA A 180 11.97 -3.98 -18.52
C ALA A 180 11.27 -2.62 -18.75
N ASP A 181 10.16 -2.61 -19.47
CA ASP A 181 9.37 -1.39 -19.70
C ASP A 181 8.71 -0.90 -18.41
N VAL A 182 8.17 -1.84 -17.60
CA VAL A 182 7.61 -1.52 -16.27
C VAL A 182 8.67 -0.93 -15.35
N ASP A 183 9.86 -1.53 -15.29
CA ASP A 183 10.96 -1.06 -14.45
C ASP A 183 11.47 0.31 -14.91
N ALA A 184 11.60 0.52 -16.22
CA ALA A 184 11.97 1.81 -16.79
C ALA A 184 10.94 2.89 -16.44
N ASN A 185 9.64 2.58 -16.57
CA ASN A 185 8.59 3.52 -16.23
C ASN A 185 8.50 3.80 -14.72
N PHE A 186 8.81 2.82 -13.86
CA PHE A 186 8.93 3.01 -12.42
C PHE A 186 9.97 4.09 -12.10
N MET A 187 11.16 3.99 -12.73
CA MET A 187 12.23 4.98 -12.54
C MET A 187 11.87 6.36 -13.11
N ARG A 188 11.13 6.42 -14.23
CA ARG A 188 10.59 7.69 -14.77
C ARG A 188 9.63 8.37 -13.80
N LEU A 189 8.69 7.61 -13.23
CA LEU A 189 7.75 8.11 -12.22
C LEU A 189 8.49 8.61 -10.98
N LEU A 190 9.46 7.83 -10.50
CA LEU A 190 10.29 8.21 -9.34
C LEU A 190 11.05 9.51 -9.61
N ALA A 191 11.76 9.60 -10.73
CA ALA A 191 12.52 10.79 -11.10
C ALA A 191 11.64 12.04 -11.28
N ARG A 192 10.42 11.88 -11.82
CA ARG A 192 9.42 12.96 -11.95
C ARG A 192 8.95 13.41 -10.56
N SER A 193 8.51 12.48 -9.73
CA SER A 193 7.98 12.74 -8.38
C SER A 193 8.99 13.44 -7.47
N LEU A 194 10.24 12.95 -7.45
CA LEU A 194 11.30 13.52 -6.61
C LEU A 194 11.69 14.94 -7.04
N ARG A 195 11.74 15.21 -8.34
CA ARG A 195 12.04 16.56 -8.86
C ARG A 195 10.98 17.57 -8.43
N ASP A 196 9.71 17.20 -8.53
CA ASP A 196 8.61 18.16 -8.43
C ASP A 196 8.08 18.33 -6.98
N GLY A 197 8.91 18.03 -5.98
CA GLY A 197 8.61 18.36 -4.58
C GLY A 197 7.79 17.33 -3.80
N ALA A 198 7.18 16.35 -4.46
CA ALA A 198 6.26 15.40 -3.82
C ALA A 198 6.96 14.49 -2.79
N PHE A 199 6.25 14.17 -1.70
CA PHE A 199 6.66 13.04 -0.86
C PHE A 199 6.47 11.75 -1.64
N THR A 200 7.51 10.91 -1.70
CA THR A 200 7.50 9.71 -2.54
C THR A 200 7.79 8.45 -1.73
N ALA A 201 6.83 7.54 -1.67
CA ALA A 201 7.02 6.19 -1.17
C ALA A 201 7.44 5.24 -2.29
N VAL A 202 8.66 4.72 -2.21
CA VAL A 202 9.23 3.75 -3.15
C VAL A 202 8.82 2.34 -2.71
N ALA A 203 7.70 1.84 -3.24
CA ALA A 203 7.11 0.57 -2.82
C ALA A 203 7.52 -0.58 -3.76
N THR A 204 8.65 -1.23 -3.45
CA THR A 204 9.20 -2.32 -4.25
C THR A 204 10.06 -3.26 -3.42
N HIS A 205 10.12 -4.52 -3.84
CA HIS A 205 11.03 -5.54 -3.32
C HIS A 205 12.16 -5.89 -4.29
N ASP A 206 12.23 -5.20 -5.42
CA ASP A 206 13.23 -5.42 -6.46
C ASP A 206 14.54 -4.72 -6.07
N PRO A 207 15.61 -5.47 -5.72
CA PRO A 207 16.85 -4.87 -5.24
C PRO A 207 17.52 -3.99 -6.30
N ALA A 208 17.32 -4.27 -7.61
CA ALA A 208 17.88 -3.44 -8.66
C ALA A 208 17.20 -2.07 -8.71
N ILE A 209 15.87 -2.02 -8.55
CA ILE A 209 15.13 -0.76 -8.45
C ILE A 209 15.49 -0.01 -7.17
N VAL A 210 15.62 -0.71 -6.03
CA VAL A 210 16.04 -0.07 -4.78
C VAL A 210 17.42 0.56 -4.94
N GLN A 211 18.37 -0.14 -5.54
CA GLN A 211 19.71 0.38 -5.77
C GLN A 211 19.70 1.60 -6.69
N ALA A 212 19.01 1.52 -7.83
CA ALA A 212 18.87 2.65 -8.76
C ALA A 212 18.13 3.85 -8.12
N ALA A 213 17.16 3.60 -7.23
CA ALA A 213 16.49 4.65 -6.48
C ALA A 213 17.43 5.35 -5.50
N LEU A 214 18.27 4.59 -4.78
CA LEU A 214 19.28 5.16 -3.87
C LEU A 214 20.28 6.03 -4.64
N GLU A 215 20.80 5.55 -5.77
CA GLU A 215 21.71 6.32 -6.63
C GLU A 215 21.07 7.64 -7.08
N LEU A 216 19.81 7.60 -7.53
CA LEU A 216 19.08 8.80 -7.94
C LEU A 216 18.84 9.78 -6.78
N ILE A 217 18.56 9.27 -5.58
CA ILE A 217 18.35 10.05 -4.37
C ILE A 217 19.64 10.77 -3.96
N ASP A 218 20.76 10.05 -3.99
CA ASP A 218 22.09 10.57 -3.64
C ASP A 218 22.56 11.60 -4.68
N GLU A 219 22.44 11.29 -5.98
CA GLU A 219 22.79 12.18 -7.10
C GLU A 219 22.05 13.52 -6.99
N ARG A 220 20.76 13.48 -6.66
CA ARG A 220 19.90 14.66 -6.57
C ARG A 220 19.82 15.28 -5.17
N GLN A 221 20.57 14.73 -4.22
CA GLN A 221 20.59 15.19 -2.82
C GLN A 221 19.19 15.31 -2.22
N ILE A 222 18.31 14.34 -2.50
CA ILE A 222 16.92 14.41 -2.01
C ILE A 222 16.91 14.24 -0.48
N PRO A 223 16.27 15.16 0.27
CA PRO A 223 16.13 15.03 1.72
C PRO A 223 15.40 13.74 2.11
N ARG A 224 15.86 13.08 3.18
CA ARG A 224 15.32 11.79 3.64
C ARG A 224 13.87 11.90 4.09
N GLU A 225 13.43 13.08 4.51
CA GLU A 225 12.07 13.37 4.97
C GLU A 225 11.07 13.40 3.82
N ARG A 226 11.54 13.51 2.57
CA ARG A 226 10.72 13.55 1.37
C ARG A 226 10.48 12.17 0.76
N LEU A 227 11.02 11.10 1.35
CA LEU A 227 10.83 9.75 0.84
C LEU A 227 10.84 8.68 1.91
N GLU A 228 10.23 7.55 1.59
CA GLU A 228 10.38 6.32 2.37
C GLU A 228 10.39 5.11 1.43
N PHE A 229 11.01 4.02 1.88
CA PHE A 229 10.88 2.74 1.21
C PHE A 229 9.72 1.95 1.81
N GLN A 230 8.99 1.23 0.97
CA GLN A 230 7.85 0.45 1.40
C GLN A 230 7.95 -0.99 0.91
N MET A 231 7.68 -1.92 1.81
CA MET A 231 7.73 -3.35 1.52
C MET A 231 6.58 -4.06 2.21
N LEU A 232 6.05 -5.09 1.57
CA LEU A 232 5.12 -6.03 2.20
C LEU A 232 5.79 -6.74 3.38
N TYR A 233 5.02 -6.89 4.46
CA TYR A 233 5.41 -7.64 5.64
C TYR A 233 5.82 -9.07 5.31
N GLY A 234 6.94 -9.51 5.89
CA GLY A 234 7.53 -10.84 5.68
C GLY A 234 8.22 -11.06 4.33
N ILE A 235 8.22 -10.07 3.43
CA ILE A 235 8.88 -10.14 2.12
C ILE A 235 10.16 -9.31 2.13
N SER A 236 11.25 -9.88 1.63
CA SER A 236 12.56 -9.20 1.51
C SER A 236 13.05 -8.56 2.81
N ALA A 237 12.82 -9.22 3.96
CA ALA A 237 13.17 -8.70 5.29
C ALA A 237 14.61 -8.17 5.38
N ARG A 238 15.59 -8.90 4.80
CA ARG A 238 16.99 -8.48 4.77
C ARG A 238 17.21 -7.13 4.04
N LEU A 239 16.47 -6.90 2.96
CA LEU A 239 16.55 -5.63 2.22
C LEU A 239 15.94 -4.48 3.03
N ALA A 240 14.81 -4.74 3.70
CA ALA A 240 14.19 -3.78 4.62
C ALA A 240 15.13 -3.43 5.79
N ASP A 241 15.74 -4.44 6.43
CA ASP A 241 16.72 -4.25 7.50
C ASP A 241 17.93 -3.43 7.00
N THR A 242 18.46 -3.76 5.82
CA THR A 242 19.59 -3.03 5.20
C THR A 242 19.26 -1.55 4.95
N LEU A 243 18.08 -1.23 4.43
CA LEU A 243 17.67 0.15 4.19
C LEU A 243 17.50 0.94 5.49
N ARG A 244 16.91 0.31 6.50
CA ARG A 244 16.74 0.89 7.84
C ARG A 244 18.11 1.15 8.49
N GLU A 245 19.05 0.22 8.41
CA GLU A 245 20.41 0.36 8.93
C GLU A 245 21.20 1.46 8.23
N ARG A 246 20.91 1.71 6.94
CA ARG A 246 21.42 2.87 6.18
C ARG A 246 20.67 4.18 6.48
N GLY A 247 19.81 4.19 7.51
CA GLY A 247 19.10 5.38 7.99
C GLY A 247 17.95 5.83 7.10
N HIS A 248 17.39 4.97 6.25
CA HIS A 248 16.17 5.30 5.49
C HIS A 248 14.93 4.93 6.29
N ARG A 249 13.87 5.75 6.15
CA ARG A 249 12.55 5.38 6.66
C ARG A 249 12.03 4.19 5.84
N VAL A 250 11.68 3.11 6.54
CA VAL A 250 11.10 1.91 5.93
C VAL A 250 9.74 1.66 6.56
N ARG A 251 8.71 1.54 5.72
CA ARG A 251 7.34 1.22 6.14
C ARG A 251 6.92 -0.16 5.65
N LEU A 252 6.54 -1.02 6.59
CA LEU A 252 6.05 -2.38 6.28
C LEU A 252 4.53 -2.36 6.10
N ALA A 253 4.04 -2.79 4.94
CA ALA A 253 2.61 -2.98 4.70
C ALA A 253 2.17 -4.30 5.31
N ILE A 254 1.34 -4.22 6.36
CA ILE A 254 0.86 -5.34 7.15
C ILE A 254 -0.65 -5.49 6.88
N PRO A 255 -1.05 -6.38 5.96
CA PRO A 255 -2.45 -6.71 5.78
C PRO A 255 -2.97 -7.59 6.92
N PHE A 256 -4.25 -7.45 7.25
CA PHE A 256 -4.96 -8.30 8.19
C PHE A 256 -6.46 -8.36 7.85
N GLY A 257 -7.16 -9.37 8.33
CA GLY A 257 -8.61 -9.52 8.11
C GLY A 257 -8.99 -10.91 7.62
N SER A 258 -10.29 -11.20 7.65
CA SER A 258 -10.85 -12.51 7.31
C SER A 258 -10.65 -12.90 5.82
N TYR A 259 -10.45 -11.92 4.92
CA TYR A 259 -10.19 -12.15 3.49
C TYR A 259 -8.71 -12.44 3.16
N TRP A 260 -7.96 -13.05 4.08
CA TRP A 260 -6.53 -13.33 3.90
C TRP A 260 -6.22 -14.38 2.84
N PHE A 261 -7.11 -15.34 2.62
CA PHE A 261 -6.85 -16.45 1.69
C PHE A 261 -6.75 -16.00 0.22
N PRO A 262 -7.72 -15.24 -0.35
CA PRO A 262 -7.59 -14.71 -1.71
C PRO A 262 -6.37 -13.79 -1.88
N TYR A 263 -6.04 -13.00 -0.85
CA TYR A 263 -4.83 -12.17 -0.85
C TYR A 263 -3.57 -13.03 -0.93
N LEU A 264 -3.45 -14.06 -0.09
CA LEU A 264 -2.33 -14.98 -0.08
C LEU A 264 -2.17 -15.69 -1.43
N MET A 265 -3.26 -16.19 -2.01
CA MET A 265 -3.23 -16.88 -3.29
C MET A 265 -2.71 -16.00 -4.42
N ARG A 266 -3.09 -14.71 -4.44
CA ARG A 266 -2.50 -13.73 -5.39
C ARG A 266 -0.99 -13.55 -5.17
N ARG A 267 -0.55 -13.40 -3.92
CA ARG A 267 0.89 -13.28 -3.58
C ARG A 267 1.70 -14.52 -3.98
N LEU A 268 1.10 -15.70 -3.95
CA LEU A 268 1.70 -16.95 -4.41
C LEU A 268 1.79 -17.01 -5.94
N ALA A 269 0.71 -16.63 -6.63
CA ALA A 269 0.66 -16.64 -8.09
C ALA A 269 1.64 -15.64 -8.74
N GLU A 270 1.92 -14.51 -8.08
CA GLU A 270 2.83 -13.47 -8.59
C GLU A 270 4.31 -13.91 -8.70
N ARG A 271 4.73 -14.98 -8.03
CA ARG A 271 6.09 -15.53 -8.16
C ARG A 271 6.11 -17.06 -8.03
N PRO A 272 6.46 -17.82 -9.08
CA PRO A 272 6.67 -19.27 -9.01
C PRO A 272 7.68 -19.70 -7.92
N ALA A 273 8.67 -18.85 -7.64
CA ALA A 273 9.65 -19.07 -6.56
C ALA A 273 9.02 -19.07 -5.15
N ASN A 274 7.90 -18.35 -4.95
CA ASN A 274 7.17 -18.37 -3.68
C ASN A 274 6.50 -19.74 -3.47
N LEU A 275 5.99 -20.39 -4.52
CA LEU A 275 5.39 -21.74 -4.41
C LEU A 275 6.40 -22.79 -3.92
N GLY A 276 7.64 -22.79 -4.46
CA GLY A 276 8.70 -23.68 -3.99
C GLY A 276 9.16 -23.42 -2.55
N PHE A 277 9.14 -22.15 -2.12
CA PHE A 277 9.42 -21.76 -0.73
C PHE A 277 8.31 -22.19 0.25
N PHE A 278 7.05 -22.13 -0.16
CA PHE A 278 5.91 -22.61 0.64
C PHE A 278 5.92 -24.13 0.80
N LEU A 279 6.17 -24.88 -0.29
CA LEU A 279 6.25 -26.35 -0.23
C LEU A 279 7.38 -26.85 0.66
N ARG A 280 8.53 -26.17 0.69
CA ARG A 280 9.65 -26.54 1.58
C ARG A 280 9.36 -26.30 3.06
N ASN A 281 8.58 -25.28 3.40
CA ASN A 281 8.30 -24.93 4.80
C ASN A 281 7.02 -25.58 5.35
N ALA A 282 6.12 -26.08 4.51
CA ALA A 282 4.99 -26.91 4.95
C ALA A 282 5.43 -28.32 5.41
N LEU A 283 6.64 -28.75 5.03
CA LEU A 283 7.18 -30.09 5.29
C LEU A 283 8.23 -30.13 6.42
N LEU A 284 8.59 -28.99 7.01
CA LEU A 284 9.51 -28.93 8.14
C LEU A 284 8.75 -28.40 9.37
N PRO A 285 8.48 -29.24 10.39
CA PRO A 285 7.97 -28.74 11.65
C PRO A 285 9.04 -27.84 12.30
N SER A 286 8.55 -26.77 12.93
CA SER A 286 9.28 -25.69 13.62
C SER A 286 10.49 -26.13 14.42
#